data_AF-A0A954GVY2-F1
#
_entry.id   AF-A0A954GVY2-F1
#
_cell.length_a   1.000
_cell.length_b   1.000
_cell.length_c   1.000
_cell.angle_alpha   90.00
_cell.angle_beta   90.00
_cell.angle_gamma   90.00
#
_symmetry.space_group_name_H-M   'P 1'
#
loop_
_entity.id
_entity.type
_entity.pdbx_description
1 polymer ?
#
loop_
_entity_poly.entity_id
_entity_poly.type
_entity_poly.pdbx_seq_one_letter_code
_entity_poly.pdbx_strand_id
1 'polypeptide(L)'
;GVDVSLAAFGKMDETAVLFSESNTRFVVEVELEQEAEFLSIVPHATKLGQVVESSQMNVKNMDGNDLISVSLSELKAAWQRPFM
;
A
#
# COMPACT_ATOMS: atom_id res chain seq x y z
N GLY A 1 0.82 5.19 10.09
CA GLY A 1 0.79 3.78 9.69
C GLY A 1 0.05 3.65 8.40
N VAL A 2 0.01 2.45 7.82
CA VAL A 2 -0.80 2.21 6.63
C VAL A 2 -1.40 0.82 6.70
N ASP A 3 -2.69 0.72 6.39
CA ASP A 3 -3.39 -0.53 6.18
C ASP A 3 -3.69 -0.65 4.68
N VAL A 4 -3.10 -1.65 4.02
CA VAL A 4 -3.21 -1.91 2.58
C VAL A 4 -3.86 -3.27 2.34
N SER A 5 -4.69 -3.36 1.30
CA SER A 5 -5.27 -4.62 0.82
C SER A 5 -4.87 -4.87 -0.63
N LEU A 6 -4.38 -6.09 -0.90
CA LEU A 6 -4.06 -6.51 -2.27
C LEU A 6 -5.27 -7.06 -3.04
N ALA A 7 -6.47 -7.05 -2.45
CA ALA A 7 -7.67 -7.63 -3.05
C ALA A 7 -7.99 -7.09 -4.46
N ALA A 8 -7.68 -5.82 -4.73
CA ALA A 8 -7.93 -5.20 -6.03
C ALA A 8 -7.04 -5.76 -7.17
N PHE A 9 -5.97 -6.48 -6.84
CA PHE A 9 -5.05 -7.09 -7.82
C PHE A 9 -5.42 -8.54 -8.17
N GLY A 10 -6.45 -9.12 -7.54
CA GLY A 10 -7.06 -10.45 -7.74
C GLY A 10 -6.21 -11.56 -8.40
N LYS A 11 -5.92 -12.69 -7.76
CA LYS A 11 -5.10 -13.82 -8.25
C LYS A 11 -3.73 -13.51 -8.91
N MET A 12 -3.22 -12.28 -8.84
CA MET A 12 -1.81 -12.03 -9.15
C MET A 12 -0.90 -12.57 -8.04
N ASP A 13 0.36 -12.87 -8.41
CA ASP A 13 1.37 -13.27 -7.44
C ASP A 13 1.68 -12.12 -6.46
N GLU A 14 1.62 -12.39 -5.16
CA GLU A 14 1.77 -11.38 -4.11
C GLU A 14 3.15 -10.72 -4.13
N THR A 15 4.20 -11.48 -4.46
CA THR A 15 5.57 -10.95 -4.58
C THR A 15 5.68 -10.03 -5.78
N ALA A 16 5.10 -10.42 -6.92
CA ALA A 16 5.06 -9.56 -8.11
C ALA A 16 4.28 -8.27 -7.85
N VAL A 17 3.16 -8.31 -7.14
CA VAL A 17 2.38 -7.11 -6.80
C VAL A 17 3.19 -6.14 -5.92
N LEU A 18 3.91 -6.66 -4.92
CA LEU A 18 4.66 -5.84 -3.96
C LEU A 18 6.01 -5.32 -4.48
N PHE A 19 6.72 -6.12 -5.29
CA PHE A 19 8.12 -5.86 -5.65
C PHE A 19 8.33 -5.59 -7.15
N SER A 20 7.28 -5.60 -7.98
CA SER A 20 7.40 -5.17 -9.37
C SER A 20 7.88 -3.72 -9.45
N GLU A 21 8.83 -3.45 -10.34
CA GLU A 21 9.33 -2.10 -10.67
C GLU A 21 8.74 -1.57 -12.00
N SER A 22 7.59 -2.09 -12.45
CA SER A 22 6.90 -1.56 -13.62
C SER A 22 6.71 -0.04 -13.48
N ASN A 23 7.16 0.68 -14.51
CA ASN A 23 7.16 2.14 -14.59
C ASN A 23 5.75 2.72 -14.62
N THR A 24 5.64 4.05 -14.45
CA THR A 24 4.40 4.84 -14.59
C THR A 24 3.28 4.52 -13.58
N ARG A 25 3.59 3.81 -12.49
CA ARG A 25 2.69 3.62 -11.34
C ARG A 25 3.02 4.63 -10.25
N PHE A 26 2.00 5.29 -9.71
CA PHE A 26 2.12 6.26 -8.65
C PHE A 26 1.20 5.89 -7.49
N VAL A 27 1.64 6.19 -6.26
CA VAL A 27 0.79 6.15 -5.07
C VAL A 27 0.39 7.57 -4.75
N VAL A 28 -0.91 7.80 -4.56
CA VAL A 28 -1.48 9.10 -4.24
C VAL A 28 -2.31 8.96 -2.96
N GLU A 29 -2.11 9.90 -2.04
CA GLU A 29 -2.94 10.07 -0.85
C GLU A 29 -3.97 11.17 -1.12
N VAL A 30 -5.22 10.91 -0.76
CA VAL A 30 -6.33 11.86 -0.89
C VAL A 30 -7.13 11.85 0.41
N GLU A 31 -7.72 13.00 0.76
CA GLU A 31 -8.67 13.08 1.86
C GLU A 31 -9.88 12.18 1.57
N LEU A 32 -10.45 11.57 2.62
CA LEU A 32 -11.53 10.59 2.48
C LEU A 32 -12.76 11.20 1.77
N GLU A 33 -13.06 12.47 2.04
CA GLU A 33 -14.19 13.19 1.44
C GLU A 33 -13.97 13.46 -0.05
N GLN A 34 -12.73 13.42 -0.53
CA GLN A 34 -12.35 13.67 -1.92
C GLN A 34 -12.16 12.40 -2.75
N GLU A 35 -12.25 11.21 -2.14
CA GLU A 35 -11.99 9.93 -2.80
C GLU A 35 -12.87 9.74 -4.05
N ALA A 36 -14.17 9.99 -3.94
CA ALA A 36 -15.11 9.81 -5.05
C ALA A 36 -14.85 10.81 -6.19
N GLU A 37 -14.53 12.06 -5.86
CA GLU A 37 -14.19 13.09 -6.86
C GLU A 37 -12.88 12.74 -7.56
N PHE A 38 -11.85 12.34 -6.82
CA PHE A 38 -10.58 11.89 -7.37
C PHE A 38 -10.76 10.72 -8.33
N LEU A 39 -11.53 9.69 -7.96
CA LEU A 39 -11.82 8.54 -8.82
C LEU A 39 -12.60 8.91 -10.08
N SER A 40 -13.40 9.99 -10.04
CA SER A 40 -14.07 10.51 -11.24
C SER A 40 -13.09 11.16 -12.23
N ILE A 41 -12.00 11.74 -11.73
CA ILE A 41 -10.95 12.39 -12.53
C ILE A 41 -9.93 11.35 -13.03
N VAL A 42 -9.60 10.36 -12.18
CA VAL A 42 -8.61 9.30 -12.46
C VAL A 42 -9.28 7.93 -12.37
N PRO A 43 -10.11 7.54 -13.36
CA PRO A 43 -10.93 6.33 -13.29
C PRO A 43 -10.13 5.02 -13.29
N HIS A 44 -8.86 5.07 -13.67
CA HIS A 44 -7.94 3.92 -13.62
C HIS A 44 -7.24 3.76 -12.28
N ALA A 45 -7.39 4.72 -11.36
CA ALA A 45 -6.85 4.58 -10.02
C ALA A 45 -7.58 3.47 -9.26
N THR A 46 -6.86 2.82 -8.37
CA THR A 46 -7.38 1.74 -7.53
C THR A 46 -7.07 2.08 -6.09
N LYS A 47 -8.07 1.96 -5.21
CA LYS A 47 -7.86 2.13 -3.78
C LYS A 47 -6.97 1.01 -3.25
N LEU A 48 -5.82 1.39 -2.70
CA LEU A 48 -4.90 0.46 -2.06
C LEU A 48 -5.23 0.24 -0.58
N GLY A 49 -5.69 1.29 0.11
CA GLY A 49 -5.79 1.27 1.57
C GLY A 49 -6.02 2.64 2.18
N GLN A 50 -5.56 2.81 3.42
CA GLN A 50 -5.72 4.04 4.20
C GLN A 50 -4.51 4.29 5.10
N VAL A 51 -4.15 5.58 5.27
CA VAL A 51 -3.22 6.04 6.30
C VAL A 51 -3.93 6.05 7.65
N VAL A 52 -3.32 5.41 8.64
CA VAL A 52 -3.88 5.26 9.99
C VAL A 52 -2.95 5.85 11.04
N GLU A 53 -3.47 6.19 12.22
CA GLU A 53 -2.67 6.76 13.33
C GLU A 53 -1.63 5.79 13.90
N SER A 54 -1.79 4.48 13.70
CA SER A 54 -0.86 3.46 14.21
C SER A 54 0.55 3.63 13.61
N SER A 55 1.58 3.14 14.30
CA SER A 55 2.96 3.10 13.74
C SER A 55 3.28 1.78 13.02
N GLN A 56 2.26 1.09 12.50
CA GLN A 56 2.40 -0.19 11.80
C GLN A 56 2.18 -0.03 10.30
N MET A 57 2.85 -0.87 9.52
CA MET A 57 2.50 -1.18 8.14
C MET A 57 1.84 -2.55 8.12
N ASN A 58 0.57 -2.59 7.75
CA ASN A 58 -0.18 -3.82 7.58
C ASN A 58 -0.55 -4.00 6.11
N VAL A 59 -0.25 -5.19 5.56
CA VAL A 59 -0.67 -5.58 4.21
C VAL A 59 -1.47 -6.85 4.32
N LYS A 60 -2.70 -6.81 3.83
CA LYS A 60 -3.56 -7.98 3.67
C LYS A 60 -3.46 -8.52 2.26
N ASN A 61 -3.40 -9.84 2.13
CA ASN A 61 -3.47 -10.48 0.84
C ASN A 61 -4.90 -10.47 0.27
N MET A 62 -5.07 -11.08 -0.89
CA MET A 62 -6.35 -11.10 -1.62
C MET A 62 -7.45 -11.87 -0.89
N ASP A 63 -7.08 -12.78 0.01
CA ASP A 63 -8.00 -13.55 0.87
C ASP A 63 -8.29 -12.84 2.21
N GLY A 64 -7.70 -11.67 2.44
CA GLY A 64 -7.83 -10.89 3.68
C GLY A 64 -6.91 -11.31 4.81
N ASN A 65 -6.00 -12.27 4.56
CA ASN A 65 -5.01 -12.73 5.53
C ASN A 65 -3.87 -11.72 5.65
N ASP A 66 -3.30 -11.59 6.84
CA ASP A 66 -2.17 -10.68 7.07
C ASP A 66 -0.90 -11.25 6.42
N LEU A 67 -0.37 -10.52 5.44
CA LEU A 67 0.87 -10.85 4.72
C LEU A 67 2.08 -10.14 5.33
N ILE A 68 1.90 -8.88 5.74
CA ILE A 68 2.92 -8.07 6.41
C ILE A 68 2.25 -7.38 7.60
N SER A 69 2.89 -7.44 8.78
CA SER A 69 2.56 -6.61 9.94
C SER A 69 3.86 -6.28 10.66
N VAL A 70 4.37 -5.07 10.44
CA VAL A 70 5.68 -4.64 10.93
C VAL A 70 5.67 -3.15 11.28
N SER A 71 6.48 -2.76 12.28
CA SER A 71 6.55 -1.36 12.68
C SER A 71 7.24 -0.50 11.63
N LEU A 72 6.74 0.73 11.45
CA LEU A 72 7.39 1.72 10.59
C LEU A 72 8.83 2.04 11.04
N SER A 73 9.09 1.97 12.34
CA SER A 73 10.44 2.15 12.89
C SER A 73 11.41 1.06 12.44
N GLU A 74 10.96 -0.20 12.39
CA GLU A 74 11.80 -1.32 11.95
C GLU A 74 12.08 -1.24 10.44
N LEU A 75 11.05 -0.94 9.64
CA LEU A 75 11.22 -0.70 8.21
C LEU A 75 12.19 0.44 7.93
N LYS A 76 12.04 1.56 8.65
CA LYS A 76 12.93 2.72 8.52
C LYS A 76 14.36 2.35 8.90
N ALA A 77 14.57 1.65 10.01
CA ALA A 77 15.89 1.21 10.45
C ALA A 77 16.55 0.26 9.43
N ALA A 78 15.79 -0.70 8.87
CA ALA A 78 16.27 -1.61 7.85
C ALA A 78 16.68 -0.86 6.56
N TRP A 79 15.87 0.12 6.12
CA TRP A 79 16.17 0.94 4.95
C TRP A 79 17.41 1.83 5.16
N GLN A 80 17.61 2.37 6.37
CA GLN A 80 18.75 3.25 6.65
C GLN A 80 20.06 2.49 6.88
N ARG A 81 20.02 1.19 7.22
CA ARG A 81 21.19 0.38 7.55
C ARG A 81 22.33 0.42 6.51
N PRO A 82 22.08 0.38 5.19
CA PRO A 82 23.15 0.42 4.19
C PRO A 82 23.88 1.77 4.10
N PHE A 83 23.34 2.82 4.71
CA PHE A 83 23.87 4.19 4.68
C PHE A 83 24.61 4.59 5.96
N MET A 84 24.71 3.68 6.94
CA MET A 84 25.39 3.88 8.23
C MET A 84 26.65 3.01 8.35
#